data_AF-A0A1M6ZT99-F1
#
_entry.id   AF-A0A1M6ZT99-F1
#
_cell.length_a   1.000
_cell.length_b   1.000
_cell.length_c   1.000
_cell.angle_alpha   90.00
_cell.angle_beta   90.00
_cell.angle_gamma   90.00
#
_symmetry.space_group_name_H-M   'P 1'
#
loop_
_entity.id
_entity.type
_entity.pdbx_description
1 polymer ?
#
loop_
_entity_poly.entity_id
_entity_poly.type
_entity_poly.pdbx_seq_one_letter_code
_entity_poly.pdbx_strand_id
1 'polypeptide(L)'
;MIFPNFIIDEKHLTPKQVLFFYEIPVLFVCNNDIGEFFLAYCADIDELQYSIAKVEKQSLIQMLDNEISMDSLFKKASKKWNANVILFDQACTAESIECFEEDNLPKKGAIYGSLDPEVEKFLHQIKFNNSFEVKHILNAQFILNATCQRIQRKNFRFNNDSDIVEYSIYYRKENIRSKEKSTMTTKLSYKKEDLICAALC
;
A
#
# COMPACT_ATOMS: atom_id res chain seq x y z
N MET A 1 6.29 21.39 -1.04
CA MET A 1 6.55 20.67 -2.31
C MET A 1 5.21 20.49 -2.98
N ILE A 2 5.07 20.92 -4.24
CA ILE A 2 3.80 20.83 -4.98
C ILE A 2 3.88 19.62 -5.89
N PHE A 3 2.80 18.84 -5.96
CA PHE A 3 2.71 17.63 -6.76
C PHE A 3 1.62 17.79 -7.83
N PRO A 4 1.77 17.14 -8.99
CA PRO A 4 0.67 17.05 -9.93
C PRO A 4 -0.45 16.20 -9.33
N ASN A 5 -1.70 16.65 -9.52
CA ASN A 5 -2.89 15.94 -9.06
C ASN A 5 -3.50 15.20 -10.24
N PHE A 6 -3.29 13.87 -10.32
CA PHE A 6 -3.79 13.08 -11.43
C PHE A 6 -5.19 12.53 -11.15
N ILE A 7 -6.05 12.61 -12.16
CA ILE A 7 -7.33 11.90 -12.22
C ILE A 7 -7.21 10.79 -13.26
N ILE A 8 -7.41 9.56 -12.82
CA ILE A 8 -7.39 8.35 -13.67
C ILE A 8 -8.67 7.56 -13.43
N ASP A 9 -9.43 7.27 -14.48
CA ASP A 9 -10.71 6.54 -14.39
C ASP A 9 -11.63 7.14 -13.29
N GLU A 10 -11.75 8.47 -13.25
CA GLU A 10 -12.50 9.24 -12.23
C GLU A 10 -11.96 9.15 -10.79
N LYS A 11 -10.79 8.55 -10.59
CA LYS A 11 -10.14 8.42 -9.27
C LYS A 11 -8.96 9.37 -9.15
N HIS A 12 -8.86 10.02 -8.00
CA HIS A 12 -7.71 10.84 -7.66
C HIS A 12 -6.52 9.95 -7.26
N LEU A 13 -5.34 10.32 -7.73
CA LEU A 13 -4.08 9.77 -7.25
C LEU A 13 -3.47 10.69 -6.20
N THR A 14 -3.11 10.11 -5.07
CA THR A 14 -2.40 10.80 -3.98
C THR A 14 -0.92 10.40 -3.99
N PRO A 15 0.02 11.37 -4.03
CA PRO A 15 1.45 11.08 -3.88
C PRO A 15 1.74 10.40 -2.55
N LYS A 16 2.57 9.35 -2.57
CA LYS A 16 2.96 8.57 -1.39
C LYS A 16 4.43 8.65 -1.06
N GLN A 17 5.29 8.52 -2.07
CA GLN A 17 6.73 8.58 -1.89
C GLN A 17 7.39 9.17 -3.12
N VAL A 18 8.23 10.19 -2.93
CA VAL A 18 9.10 10.69 -4.01
C VAL A 18 10.33 9.81 -4.06
N LEU A 19 10.66 9.32 -5.25
CA LEU A 19 11.83 8.48 -5.51
C LEU A 19 12.96 9.30 -6.11
N PHE A 20 12.63 10.28 -6.94
CA PHE A 20 13.59 11.20 -7.54
C PHE A 20 12.98 12.60 -7.70
N PHE A 21 13.73 13.61 -7.29
CA PHE A 21 13.31 15.01 -7.31
C PHE A 21 14.39 15.87 -7.99
N TYR A 22 13.98 16.67 -8.96
CA TYR A 22 14.83 17.66 -9.63
C TYR A 22 14.01 18.89 -9.95
N GLU A 23 14.03 19.89 -9.06
CA GLU A 23 13.15 21.08 -9.04
C GLU A 23 11.65 20.78 -8.91
N ILE A 24 11.19 19.70 -9.56
CA ILE A 24 9.89 19.05 -9.54
C ILE A 24 10.04 17.55 -9.23
N PRO A 25 8.97 16.86 -8.82
CA PRO A 25 8.97 15.41 -8.65
C PRO A 25 9.12 14.70 -10.01
N VAL A 26 10.27 14.07 -10.27
CA VAL A 26 10.54 13.40 -11.53
C VAL A 26 10.10 11.94 -11.51
N LEU A 27 10.27 11.24 -10.39
CA LEU A 27 9.80 9.86 -10.22
C LEU A 27 9.18 9.72 -8.84
N PHE A 28 7.95 9.25 -8.76
CA PHE A 28 7.27 9.09 -7.48
C PHE A 28 6.15 8.04 -7.55
N VAL A 29 5.88 7.46 -6.39
CA VAL A 29 4.80 6.50 -6.18
C VAL A 29 3.56 7.26 -5.74
N CYS A 30 2.43 6.94 -6.35
CA CYS A 30 1.10 7.35 -5.93
C CYS A 30 0.28 6.15 -5.50
N ASN A 31 -0.81 6.41 -4.78
CA ASN A 31 -1.90 5.46 -4.66
C ASN A 31 -3.25 6.10 -4.96
N ASN A 32 -4.27 5.28 -5.11
CA ASN A 32 -5.67 5.72 -5.04
C ASN A 32 -6.27 5.37 -3.67
N ASP A 33 -7.54 5.74 -3.47
CA ASP A 33 -8.27 5.54 -2.21
C ASP A 33 -8.45 4.08 -1.80
N ILE A 34 -8.31 3.13 -2.74
CA ILE A 34 -8.38 1.69 -2.49
C ILE A 34 -6.99 1.04 -2.35
N GLY A 35 -5.94 1.85 -2.24
CA GLY A 35 -4.58 1.38 -1.96
C GLY A 35 -3.82 0.78 -3.15
N GLU A 36 -4.33 0.91 -4.38
CA GLU A 36 -3.60 0.47 -5.58
C GLU A 36 -2.43 1.41 -5.87
N PHE A 37 -1.28 0.85 -6.25
CA PHE A 37 -0.08 1.62 -6.51
C PHE A 37 0.03 2.05 -7.97
N PHE A 38 0.55 3.26 -8.16
CA PHE A 38 0.89 3.84 -9.44
C PHE A 38 2.29 4.41 -9.37
N LEU A 39 3.02 4.32 -10.46
CA LEU A 39 4.33 4.96 -10.61
C LEU A 39 4.21 6.05 -11.67
N ALA A 40 4.57 7.27 -11.31
CA ALA A 40 4.56 8.42 -12.20
C ALA A 40 6.01 8.86 -12.49
N TYR A 41 6.30 9.07 -13.77
CA TYR A 41 7.59 9.53 -14.26
C TYR A 41 7.40 10.77 -15.14
N CYS A 42 8.10 11.87 -14.85
CA CYS A 42 8.15 13.04 -15.72
C CYS A 42 9.08 12.73 -16.90
N ALA A 43 8.48 12.46 -18.06
CA ALA A 43 9.19 12.17 -19.30
C ALA A 43 9.81 13.44 -19.90
N ASP A 44 9.07 14.55 -19.82
CA ASP A 44 9.52 15.87 -20.26
C ASP A 44 9.29 16.89 -19.15
N ILE A 45 10.36 17.53 -18.67
CA ILE A 45 10.32 18.52 -17.58
C ILE A 45 9.84 19.89 -18.10
N ASP A 46 10.18 20.23 -19.35
CA ASP A 46 9.83 21.51 -19.96
C ASP A 46 8.33 21.53 -20.34
N GLU A 47 7.81 20.40 -20.83
CA GLU A 47 6.39 20.23 -21.17
C GLU A 47 5.53 19.67 -20.02
N LEU A 48 6.17 19.27 -18.90
CA LEU A 48 5.52 18.64 -17.75
C LEU A 48 4.64 17.44 -18.15
N GLN A 49 5.18 16.61 -19.04
CA GLN A 49 4.54 15.39 -19.51
C GLN A 49 4.92 14.22 -18.60
N TYR A 50 3.91 13.54 -18.06
CA TYR A 50 4.08 12.41 -17.17
C TYR A 50 3.57 11.11 -17.79
N SER A 51 4.39 10.07 -17.71
CA SER A 51 3.99 8.69 -17.92
C SER A 51 3.62 8.05 -16.60
N ILE A 52 2.43 7.45 -16.54
CA ILE A 52 1.86 6.88 -15.32
C ILE A 52 1.52 5.41 -15.58
N ALA A 53 2.05 4.53 -14.74
CA ALA A 53 1.81 3.09 -14.81
C ALA A 53 1.11 2.60 -13.55
N LYS A 54 0.07 1.76 -13.71
CA LYS A 54 -0.45 0.97 -12.59
C LYS A 54 0.53 -0.15 -12.29
N VAL A 55 0.96 -0.28 -11.04
CA VAL A 55 2.02 -1.21 -10.65
C VAL A 55 1.55 -2.11 -9.53
N GLU A 56 1.95 -3.37 -9.60
CA GLU A 56 1.75 -4.29 -8.50
C GLU A 56 2.76 -4.01 -7.39
N LYS A 57 2.31 -4.13 -6.15
CA LYS A 57 3.15 -3.97 -4.96
C LYS A 57 4.44 -4.79 -5.03
N GLN A 58 4.35 -6.04 -5.45
CA GLN A 58 5.53 -6.91 -5.57
C GLN A 58 6.52 -6.37 -6.61
N SER A 59 6.03 -5.96 -7.78
CA SER A 59 6.89 -5.37 -8.82
C SER A 59 7.55 -4.08 -8.35
N LEU A 60 6.83 -3.23 -7.62
CA LEU A 60 7.38 -2.01 -7.03
C LEU A 60 8.51 -2.31 -6.03
N ILE A 61 8.31 -3.32 -5.17
CA ILE A 61 9.36 -3.79 -4.24
C ILE A 61 10.60 -4.25 -5.00
N GLN A 62 10.41 -5.08 -6.04
CA GLN A 62 11.53 -5.57 -6.87
C GLN A 62 12.31 -4.43 -7.54
N MET A 63 11.62 -3.39 -8.00
CA MET A 63 12.28 -2.21 -8.58
C MET A 63 13.11 -1.46 -7.53
N LEU A 64 12.57 -1.25 -6.33
CA LEU A 64 13.26 -0.56 -5.24
C LEU A 64 14.42 -1.40 -4.65
N ASP A 65 14.32 -2.72 -4.70
CA ASP A 65 15.41 -3.66 -4.36
C ASP A 65 16.43 -3.85 -5.50
N ASN A 66 16.30 -3.09 -6.61
CA ASN A 66 17.15 -3.17 -7.80
C ASN A 66 17.13 -4.53 -8.53
N GLU A 67 16.11 -5.36 -8.32
CA GLU A 67 15.93 -6.64 -9.02
C GLU A 67 15.43 -6.46 -10.46
N ILE A 68 14.68 -5.39 -10.72
CA ILE A 68 14.19 -5.03 -12.05
C ILE A 68 14.45 -3.54 -12.34
N SER A 69 14.66 -3.20 -13.61
CA SER A 69 14.82 -1.81 -14.02
C SER A 69 13.51 -1.05 -13.98
N MET A 70 13.60 0.27 -13.79
CA MET A 70 12.44 1.17 -13.78
C MET A 70 11.67 1.09 -15.11
N ASP A 71 12.36 1.13 -16.25
CA ASP A 71 11.73 1.04 -17.57
C ASP A 71 10.99 -0.29 -17.78
N SER A 72 11.53 -1.40 -17.25
CA SER A 72 10.89 -2.71 -17.38
C SER A 72 9.57 -2.78 -16.62
N LEU A 73 9.47 -2.10 -15.47
CA LEU A 73 8.25 -2.03 -14.67
C LEU A 73 7.17 -1.21 -15.37
N PHE A 74 7.51 -0.08 -16.01
CA PHE A 74 6.57 0.66 -16.87
C PHE A 74 6.09 -0.18 -18.05
N LYS A 75 6.99 -0.88 -18.75
CA LYS A 75 6.64 -1.72 -19.90
C LYS A 75 5.69 -2.86 -19.54
N LYS A 76 5.91 -3.51 -18.39
CA LYS A 76 5.11 -4.63 -17.89
C LYS A 76 3.76 -4.22 -17.30
N ALA A 77 3.54 -2.93 -17.04
CA ALA A 77 2.30 -2.45 -16.44
C ALA A 77 1.08 -2.80 -17.31
N SER A 78 0.05 -3.36 -16.67
CA SER A 78 -1.19 -3.76 -17.35
C SER A 78 -2.06 -2.58 -17.77
N LYS A 79 -1.93 -1.44 -17.08
CA LYS A 79 -2.59 -0.18 -17.43
C LYS A 79 -1.60 0.97 -17.39
N LYS A 80 -1.72 1.87 -18.36
CA LYS A 80 -0.77 2.94 -18.66
C LYS A 80 -1.52 4.20 -19.06
N TRP A 81 -0.99 5.36 -18.68
CA TRP A 81 -1.55 6.66 -19.02
C TRP A 81 -0.45 7.68 -19.28
N ASN A 82 -0.79 8.70 -20.05
CA ASN A 82 -0.02 9.93 -20.16
C ASN A 82 -0.82 11.11 -19.59
N ALA A 83 -0.14 12.06 -18.97
CA ALA A 83 -0.75 13.25 -18.40
C ALA A 83 0.10 14.48 -18.73
N ASN A 84 -0.54 15.54 -19.22
CA ASN A 84 0.10 16.83 -19.45
C ASN A 84 -0.30 17.78 -18.33
N VAL A 85 0.67 18.23 -17.53
CA VAL A 85 0.41 19.06 -16.35
C VAL A 85 0.61 20.52 -16.72
N ILE A 86 -0.47 21.31 -16.72
CA ILE A 86 -0.39 22.74 -17.04
C ILE A 86 0.04 23.55 -15.80
N LEU A 87 -0.52 23.22 -14.64
CA LEU A 87 -0.25 23.89 -13.37
C LEU A 87 -0.23 22.86 -12.23
N PHE A 88 0.82 22.93 -11.41
CA PHE A 88 0.94 22.13 -10.20
C PHE A 88 -0.04 22.62 -9.14
N ASP A 89 -0.99 21.77 -8.74
CA ASP A 89 -2.13 21.99 -7.81
C ASP A 89 -3.51 21.81 -8.47
N GLN A 90 -3.57 21.89 -9.80
CA GLN A 90 -4.79 21.61 -10.55
C GLN A 90 -4.89 20.13 -10.90
N ALA A 91 -6.13 19.63 -10.87
CA ALA A 91 -6.39 18.28 -11.30
C ALA A 91 -6.16 18.14 -12.81
N CYS A 92 -5.36 17.16 -13.20
CA CYS A 92 -5.05 16.80 -14.57
C CYS A 92 -5.61 15.40 -14.85
N THR A 93 -6.46 15.29 -15.87
CA THR A 93 -6.96 14.00 -16.32
C THR A 93 -5.88 13.31 -17.15
N ALA A 94 -5.52 12.09 -16.78
CA ALA A 94 -4.60 11.28 -17.56
C ALA A 94 -5.33 10.50 -18.65
N GLU A 95 -4.74 10.43 -19.83
CA GLU A 95 -5.27 9.70 -20.99
C GLU A 95 -4.71 8.29 -21.03
N SER A 96 -5.57 7.28 -21.16
CA SER A 96 -5.15 5.88 -21.25
C SER A 96 -4.43 5.61 -22.56
N ILE A 97 -3.36 4.83 -22.50
CA ILE A 97 -2.55 4.42 -23.65
C ILE A 97 -2.24 2.93 -23.58
N GLU A 98 -1.94 2.32 -24.73
CA GLU A 98 -1.59 0.90 -24.79
C GLU A 98 -0.10 0.66 -24.48
N CYS A 99 0.76 1.54 -25.00
CA CYS A 99 2.21 1.48 -24.87
C CYS A 99 2.81 2.88 -24.71
N PHE A 100 3.94 2.94 -24.00
CA PHE A 100 4.76 4.15 -23.92
C PHE A 100 5.73 4.18 -25.11
N GLU A 101 6.02 5.37 -25.60
CA GLU A 101 7.16 5.61 -26.49
C GLU A 101 8.46 5.41 -25.71
N GLU A 102 9.54 4.97 -26.37
CA GLU A 102 10.79 4.65 -25.68
C GLU A 102 11.41 5.87 -24.99
N ASP A 103 11.24 7.05 -25.57
CA ASP A 103 11.76 8.32 -25.03
C ASP A 103 10.96 8.82 -23.82
N ASN A 104 9.73 8.32 -23.64
CA ASN A 104 8.86 8.67 -22.51
C ASN A 104 9.05 7.74 -21.30
N LEU A 105 10.08 6.91 -21.30
CA LEU A 105 10.38 5.98 -20.24
C LEU A 105 11.66 6.39 -19.50
N PRO A 106 11.83 5.94 -18.23
CA PRO A 106 13.12 5.97 -17.59
C PRO A 106 14.17 5.30 -18.50
N LYS A 107 15.41 5.79 -18.43
CA LYS A 107 16.51 5.26 -19.25
C LYS A 107 16.52 3.72 -19.22
N LYS A 108 16.57 3.12 -20.41
CA LYS A 108 16.55 1.67 -20.59
C LYS A 108 17.59 0.97 -19.70
N GLY A 109 17.12 0.02 -18.88
CA GLY A 109 17.94 -0.76 -17.96
C GLY A 109 18.37 -0.01 -16.68
N ALA A 110 17.92 1.24 -16.46
CA ALA A 110 18.23 1.97 -15.24
C ALA A 110 17.56 1.30 -14.04
N ILE A 111 18.38 0.91 -13.07
CA ILE A 111 17.96 0.52 -11.72
C ILE A 111 17.87 1.76 -10.85
N TYR A 112 17.12 1.68 -9.75
CA TYR A 112 16.93 2.83 -8.86
C TYR A 112 18.24 3.26 -8.18
N GLY A 113 19.03 2.29 -7.70
CA GLY A 113 20.33 2.52 -7.08
C GLY A 113 20.27 2.50 -5.55
N SER A 114 21.02 3.40 -4.90
CA SER A 114 21.05 3.50 -3.44
C SER A 114 19.77 4.16 -2.95
N LEU A 115 19.10 3.52 -2.00
CA LEU A 115 17.94 4.08 -1.34
C LEU A 115 18.39 5.20 -0.40
N ASP A 116 17.68 6.33 -0.42
CA ASP A 116 17.75 7.28 0.68
C ASP A 116 16.93 6.75 1.88
N PRO A 117 17.16 7.27 3.10
CA PRO A 117 16.49 6.77 4.31
C PRO A 117 14.95 6.86 4.26
N GLU A 118 14.37 7.82 3.53
CA GLU A 118 12.92 7.94 3.41
C GLU A 118 12.36 6.84 2.51
N VAL A 119 13.03 6.56 1.39
CA VAL A 119 12.64 5.48 0.47
C VAL A 119 12.88 4.11 1.11
N GLU A 120 13.94 3.93 1.91
CA GLU A 120 14.13 2.70 2.71
C GLU A 120 12.97 2.48 3.69
N LYS A 121 12.55 3.53 4.39
CA LYS A 121 11.41 3.48 5.31
C LYS A 121 10.13 3.12 4.57
N PHE A 122 9.88 3.73 3.42
CA PHE A 122 8.74 3.40 2.56
C PHE A 122 8.79 1.94 2.09
N LEU A 123 9.95 1.46 1.62
CA LEU A 123 10.15 0.08 1.20
C LEU A 123 9.86 -0.91 2.35
N HIS A 124 10.33 -0.60 3.55
CA HIS A 124 10.03 -1.38 4.74
C HIS A 124 8.52 -1.39 5.03
N GLN A 125 7.85 -0.23 5.00
CA GLN A 125 6.40 -0.15 5.21
C GLN A 125 5.63 -1.02 4.20
N ILE A 126 5.94 -0.92 2.90
CA ILE A 126 5.23 -1.75 1.91
C ILE A 126 5.56 -3.23 2.08
N LYS A 127 6.80 -3.63 2.36
CA LYS A 127 7.15 -5.05 2.61
C LYS A 127 6.38 -5.64 3.79
N PHE A 128 6.25 -4.88 4.88
CA PHE A 128 5.74 -5.41 6.15
C PHE A 128 4.27 -5.08 6.46
N ASN A 129 3.62 -4.15 5.75
CA ASN A 129 2.18 -3.87 5.95
C ASN A 129 1.25 -5.05 5.61
N ASN A 130 1.71 -6.08 4.89
CA ASN A 130 0.94 -7.32 4.68
C ASN A 130 1.05 -8.32 5.85
N SER A 131 1.97 -8.10 6.79
CA SER A 131 2.33 -9.09 7.81
C SER A 131 1.52 -8.96 9.11
N PHE A 132 0.87 -7.83 9.35
CA PHE A 132 0.15 -7.58 10.60
C PHE A 132 -1.22 -8.28 10.64
N GLU A 133 -2.05 -8.19 9.60
CA GLU A 133 -3.31 -8.92 9.53
C GLU A 133 -3.12 -10.45 9.58
N VAL A 134 -2.08 -10.94 8.90
CA VAL A 134 -1.78 -12.38 8.84
C VAL A 134 -1.22 -12.89 10.17
N LYS A 135 -0.39 -12.12 10.89
CA LYS A 135 0.07 -12.48 12.25
C LYS A 135 -1.09 -12.52 13.24
N HIS A 136 -2.05 -11.61 13.16
CA HIS A 136 -3.21 -11.62 14.05
C HIS A 136 -4.13 -12.83 13.82
N ILE A 137 -4.34 -13.22 12.56
CA ILE A 137 -5.11 -14.43 12.21
C ILE A 137 -4.37 -15.69 12.65
N LEU A 138 -3.06 -15.79 12.38
CA LEU A 138 -2.24 -16.94 12.74
C LEU A 138 -2.07 -17.09 14.26
N ASN A 139 -1.86 -16.00 15.01
CA ASN A 139 -1.78 -16.06 16.47
C ASN A 139 -3.13 -16.46 17.09
N ALA A 140 -4.25 -15.96 16.57
CA ALA A 140 -5.57 -16.40 16.99
C ALA A 140 -5.80 -17.89 16.68
N GLN A 141 -5.40 -18.36 15.49
CA GLN A 141 -5.47 -19.78 15.13
C GLN A 141 -4.55 -20.67 15.97
N PHE A 142 -3.35 -20.21 16.32
CA PHE A 142 -2.41 -20.95 17.16
C PHE A 142 -2.96 -21.15 18.59
N ILE A 143 -3.53 -20.09 19.18
CA ILE A 143 -4.18 -20.17 20.50
C ILE A 143 -5.39 -21.12 20.48
N LEU A 144 -6.16 -21.15 19.38
CA LEU A 144 -7.32 -22.04 19.21
C LEU A 144 -6.93 -23.50 18.98
N ASN A 145 -5.90 -23.75 18.17
CA ASN A 145 -5.40 -25.10 17.90
C ASN A 145 -4.79 -25.71 19.17
N ALA A 146 -4.16 -24.91 20.02
CA ALA A 146 -3.72 -25.34 21.35
C ALA A 146 -4.90 -25.65 22.31
N THR A 147 -6.13 -25.24 22.00
CA THR A 147 -7.28 -25.33 22.91
C THR A 147 -8.53 -26.07 22.41
N CYS A 148 -8.51 -26.72 21.23
CA CYS A 148 -9.62 -27.49 20.65
C CYS A 148 -10.98 -26.74 20.66
N GLN A 149 -11.05 -25.51 20.12
CA GLN A 149 -12.25 -24.67 20.20
C GLN A 149 -12.65 -24.03 18.86
N ARG A 150 -13.96 -23.86 18.64
CA ARG A 150 -14.57 -23.24 17.44
C ARG A 150 -14.99 -21.78 17.73
N ILE A 151 -14.59 -20.84 16.86
CA ILE A 151 -15.08 -19.45 16.90
C ILE A 151 -16.43 -19.37 16.18
N GLN A 152 -17.40 -18.68 16.79
CA GLN A 152 -18.71 -18.44 16.17
C GLN A 152 -19.03 -16.96 15.90
N ARG A 153 -18.40 -15.98 16.58
CA ARG A 153 -18.60 -14.54 16.29
C ARG A 153 -17.39 -13.68 16.64
N LYS A 154 -17.15 -12.63 15.84
CA LYS A 154 -16.22 -11.53 16.11
C LYS A 154 -17.04 -10.25 16.27
N ASN A 155 -16.83 -9.50 17.35
CA ASN A 155 -17.42 -8.17 17.52
C ASN A 155 -16.30 -7.16 17.76
N PHE A 156 -16.26 -6.11 16.95
CA PHE A 156 -15.33 -4.99 17.11
C PHE A 156 -16.02 -3.87 17.87
N ARG A 157 -15.33 -3.29 18.85
CA ARG A 157 -15.73 -2.03 19.48
C ARG A 157 -14.50 -1.12 19.51
N PHE A 158 -14.59 -0.02 18.78
CA PHE A 158 -13.61 1.06 18.87
C PHE A 158 -14.08 2.03 19.95
N ASN A 159 -13.20 2.33 20.90
CA ASN A 159 -13.44 3.39 21.86
C ASN A 159 -12.66 4.62 21.39
N ASN A 160 -13.36 5.67 20.98
CA ASN A 160 -12.72 6.80 20.28
C ASN A 160 -11.85 7.67 21.20
N ASP A 161 -11.98 7.53 22.52
CA ASP A 161 -11.33 8.38 23.51
C ASP A 161 -10.16 7.71 24.26
N SER A 162 -9.71 6.51 23.84
CA SER A 162 -8.55 5.85 24.43
C SER A 162 -7.47 5.52 23.39
N ASP A 163 -6.20 5.75 23.73
CA ASP A 163 -5.01 5.29 22.99
C ASP A 163 -4.84 3.75 23.04
N ILE A 164 -5.87 3.03 23.48
CA ILE A 164 -5.91 1.59 23.61
C ILE A 164 -7.11 1.09 22.83
N VAL A 165 -6.88 0.13 21.94
CA VAL A 165 -7.96 -0.61 21.28
C VAL A 165 -8.15 -1.94 22.01
N GLU A 166 -9.36 -2.14 22.53
CA GLU A 166 -9.75 -3.38 23.19
C GLU A 166 -10.48 -4.30 22.20
N TYR A 167 -9.94 -5.50 22.00
CA TYR A 167 -10.60 -6.57 21.25
C TYR A 167 -11.14 -7.61 22.23
N SER A 168 -12.42 -7.94 22.09
CA SER A 168 -13.05 -9.04 22.83
C SER A 168 -13.33 -10.19 21.89
N ILE A 169 -12.63 -11.31 22.09
CA ILE A 169 -12.91 -12.54 21.35
C ILE A 169 -13.85 -13.39 22.20
N TYR A 170 -15.02 -13.68 21.64
CA TYR A 170 -15.99 -14.60 22.23
C TYR A 170 -15.83 -15.98 21.60
N TYR A 171 -15.57 -16.98 22.43
CA TYR A 171 -15.55 -18.36 21.97
C TYR A 171 -16.33 -19.26 22.93
N ARG A 172 -16.90 -20.32 22.33
CA ARG A 172 -17.68 -21.32 23.04
C ARG A 172 -16.81 -22.54 23.22
N LYS A 173 -16.47 -22.86 24.45
CA LYS A 173 -15.82 -24.12 24.78
C LYS A 173 -16.91 -25.18 24.96
N GLU A 174 -16.93 -26.16 24.06
CA GLU A 174 -17.75 -27.35 24.22
C GLU A 174 -16.87 -28.46 24.79
N ASN A 175 -17.13 -28.85 26.04
CA ASN A 175 -16.47 -30.01 26.61
C ASN A 175 -17.16 -31.27 26.08
N ILE A 176 -16.51 -31.95 25.14
CA ILE A 176 -17.06 -33.11 24.40
C ILE A 176 -17.48 -34.24 25.37
N ARG A 177 -16.86 -34.32 26.55
CA ARG A 177 -17.16 -35.36 27.56
C ARG A 177 -18.29 -35.00 28.52
N SER A 178 -18.42 -33.74 28.94
CA SER A 178 -19.44 -33.33 29.93
C SER A 178 -20.70 -32.68 29.33
N LYS A 179 -20.74 -32.43 28.01
CA LYS A 179 -21.77 -31.62 27.32
C LYS A 179 -21.95 -30.21 27.90
N GLU A 180 -21.09 -29.77 28.81
CA GLU A 180 -21.11 -28.42 29.35
C GLU A 180 -20.60 -27.43 28.29
N LYS A 181 -21.36 -26.34 28.17
CA LYS A 181 -21.09 -25.23 27.26
C LYS A 181 -20.73 -24.04 28.13
N SER A 182 -19.49 -23.58 28.02
CA SER A 182 -19.03 -22.34 28.67
C SER A 182 -18.68 -21.30 27.61
N THR A 183 -19.12 -20.06 27.86
CA THR A 183 -18.74 -18.91 27.06
C THR A 183 -17.56 -18.25 27.76
N MET A 184 -16.45 -18.09 27.06
CA MET A 184 -15.30 -17.36 27.56
C MET A 184 -15.05 -16.12 26.72
N THR A 185 -14.64 -15.06 27.39
CA THR A 185 -14.27 -13.78 26.75
C THR A 185 -12.81 -13.53 27.09
N THR A 186 -11.97 -13.41 26.07
CA THR A 186 -10.61 -12.89 26.24
C THR A 186 -10.59 -11.47 25.74
N LYS A 187 -10.13 -10.54 26.60
CA LYS A 187 -9.83 -9.16 26.22
C LYS A 187 -8.35 -9.05 25.86
N LEU A 188 -8.07 -8.47 24.71
CA LEU A 188 -6.73 -8.09 24.30
C LEU A 188 -6.70 -6.57 24.14
N SER A 189 -5.69 -5.93 24.72
CA SER A 189 -5.54 -4.46 24.71
C SER A 189 -4.22 -4.14 24.02
N TYR A 190 -4.28 -3.31 22.98
CA TYR A 190 -3.10 -2.84 22.24
C TYR A 190 -3.08 -1.32 22.23
N LYS A 191 -1.88 -0.72 22.15
CA LYS A 191 -1.78 0.72 21.94
C LYS A 191 -2.19 1.06 20.51
N LYS A 192 -2.85 2.20 20.32
CA LYS A 192 -3.34 2.69 19.03
C LYS A 192 -2.20 2.90 18.03
N GLU A 193 -1.03 3.31 18.50
CA GLU A 193 0.21 3.43 17.71
C GLU A 193 0.61 2.09 17.04
N ASP A 194 0.38 0.97 17.72
CA ASP A 194 0.66 -0.37 17.19
C ASP A 194 -0.37 -0.81 16.13
N LEU A 195 -1.51 -0.11 16.03
CA LEU A 195 -2.65 -0.43 15.15
C LEU A 195 -2.84 0.57 14.00
N ILE A 196 -2.36 1.81 14.14
CA ILE A 196 -2.38 2.82 13.07
C ILE A 196 -1.55 2.35 11.87
N CYS A 197 -0.55 1.47 12.09
CA CYS A 197 0.16 0.78 11.02
C CYS A 197 -0.70 -0.25 10.24
N ALA A 198 -1.88 -0.63 10.75
CA ALA A 198 -2.74 -1.67 10.17
C ALA A 198 -4.10 -1.15 9.64
N ALA A 199 -4.52 0.08 9.96
CA ALA A 199 -5.85 0.60 9.64
C ALA A 199 -5.88 1.71 8.55
N LEU A 200 -4.76 1.97 7.89
CA LEU A 200 -4.67 2.87 6.72
C LEU A 200 -4.50 2.09 5.39
N CYS A 201 -4.90 0.81 5.38
CA CYS A 201 -5.10 -0.01 4.19
C CYS A 201 -6.59 -0.25 3.97
#